data_AF-A0AA35M5R7-F1
#
_entry.id   AF-A0AA35M5R7-F1
#
_cell.length_a   1.000
_cell.length_b   1.000
_cell.length_c   1.000
_cell.angle_alpha   90.00
_cell.angle_beta   90.00
_cell.angle_gamma   90.00
#
_symmetry.space_group_name_H-M   'P 1'
#
loop_
_entity.id
_entity.type
_entity.pdbx_description
1 polymer ?
#
loop_
_entity_poly.entity_id
_entity_poly.type
_entity_poly.pdbx_seq_one_letter_code
_entity_poly.pdbx_strand_id
1 'polypeptide(L)'
;MNRRSISDASERSCEGLTAEDTRELWRCMLELQGLYGCYTSARIDVAMEAGEQGVNLMPNRFIIDTLNSSVLEHLPQDGLEKLNRFLCHDGPPSPPAKRSHRPNFLKRSAMA
;
A
#
# COMPACT_ATOMS: atom_id res chain seq x y z
N MET A 1 2.18 -8.16 31.13
CA MET A 1 1.61 -7.85 29.80
C MET A 1 2.66 -7.11 28.99
N ASN A 2 3.08 -7.66 27.85
CA ASN A 2 4.20 -7.16 27.05
C ASN A 2 3.75 -5.91 26.26
N ARG A 3 4.12 -4.70 26.71
CA ARG A 3 3.93 -3.46 25.92
C ARG A 3 4.81 -3.58 24.68
N ARG A 4 4.21 -3.88 23.52
CA ARG A 4 4.89 -3.70 22.23
C ARG A 4 5.14 -2.21 22.08
N SER A 5 6.41 -1.84 22.24
CA SER A 5 6.90 -0.48 22.22
C SER A 5 6.57 0.19 20.89
N ILE A 6 6.13 1.45 20.96
CA ILE A 6 6.03 2.42 19.85
C ILE A 6 7.33 2.50 19.01
N SER A 7 8.45 1.96 19.52
CA SER A 7 9.72 1.78 18.81
C SER A 7 9.61 0.93 17.53
N ASP A 8 8.70 -0.04 17.45
CA ASP A 8 8.53 -0.91 16.26
C ASP A 8 7.74 -0.23 15.12
N ALA A 9 7.02 0.85 15.43
CA ALA A 9 6.36 1.68 14.42
C ALA A 9 7.37 2.55 13.67
N SER A 10 8.50 2.90 14.31
CA SER A 10 9.56 3.70 13.67
C SER A 10 10.32 2.94 12.58
N GLU A 11 10.34 1.60 12.62
CA GLU A 11 10.98 0.76 11.60
C GLU A 11 10.06 0.47 10.40
N ARG A 12 8.76 0.82 10.52
CA ARG A 12 7.72 0.64 9.49
C ARG A 12 7.22 1.98 8.95
N SER A 13 8.08 2.99 8.92
CA SER A 13 7.71 4.27 8.34
C SER A 13 7.64 4.15 6.81
N CYS A 14 6.82 4.98 6.18
CA CYS A 14 6.67 5.02 4.73
C CYS A 14 7.95 5.50 3.99
N GLU A 15 9.12 5.49 4.64
CA GLU A 15 10.36 6.12 4.21
C GLU A 15 11.05 5.35 3.08
N GLY A 16 11.27 6.05 1.96
CA GLY A 16 11.79 5.44 0.74
C GLY A 16 10.73 4.86 -0.21
N LEU A 17 9.44 4.89 0.13
CA LEU A 17 8.37 4.51 -0.80
C LEU A 17 8.26 5.54 -1.94
N THR A 18 8.16 5.06 -3.18
CA THR A 18 7.86 5.95 -4.31
C THR A 18 6.39 6.41 -4.25
N ALA A 19 6.03 7.41 -5.05
CA ALA A 19 4.64 7.85 -5.16
C ALA A 19 3.70 6.74 -5.68
N GLU A 20 4.23 5.78 -6.45
CA GLU A 20 3.49 4.61 -6.92
C GLU A 20 3.27 3.60 -5.79
N ASP A 21 4.31 3.28 -5.04
CA ASP A 21 4.20 2.38 -3.88
C ASP A 21 3.29 2.97 -2.80
N THR A 22 3.36 4.28 -2.58
CA THR A 22 2.49 5.01 -1.64
C THR A 22 1.02 4.92 -2.07
N ARG A 23 0.75 4.89 -3.39
CA ARG A 23 -0.60 4.73 -3.93
C ARG A 23 -1.11 3.29 -3.76
N GLU A 24 -0.24 2.31 -3.94
CA GLU A 24 -0.57 0.90 -3.68
C GLU A 24 -0.84 0.65 -2.20
N LEU A 25 -0.02 1.23 -1.32
CA LEU A 25 -0.24 1.24 0.13
C LEU A 25 -1.60 1.87 0.47
N TRP A 26 -1.91 3.04 -0.08
CA TRP A 26 -3.19 3.69 0.14
C TRP A 26 -4.37 2.82 -0.29
N ARG A 27 -4.27 2.16 -1.45
CA ARG A 27 -5.29 1.21 -1.91
C ARG A 27 -5.45 0.03 -0.93
N CYS A 28 -4.33 -0.49 -0.41
CA CYS A 28 -4.35 -1.54 0.60
C CYS A 28 -5.05 -1.08 1.89
N MET A 29 -4.80 0.15 2.35
CA MET A 29 -5.47 0.72 3.52
C MET A 29 -7.00 0.81 3.33
N LEU A 30 -7.47 1.21 2.15
CA LEU A 30 -8.91 1.25 1.84
C LEU A 30 -9.53 -0.15 1.81
N GLU A 31 -8.83 -1.15 1.26
CA GLU A 31 -9.29 -2.54 1.30
C GLU A 31 -9.41 -3.05 2.74
N LEU A 32 -8.40 -2.79 3.58
CA LEU A 32 -8.42 -3.14 5.00
C LEU A 32 -9.56 -2.44 5.74
N GLN A 33 -9.86 -1.19 5.40
CA GLN A 33 -11.02 -0.49 5.94
C GLN A 33 -12.32 -1.19 5.57
N GLY A 34 -12.50 -1.59 4.32
CA GLY A 34 -13.71 -2.30 3.89
C GLY A 34 -13.89 -3.67 4.54
N LEU A 35 -12.79 -4.36 4.84
CA LEU A 35 -12.80 -5.69 5.45
C LEU A 35 -12.97 -5.67 6.97
N TYR A 36 -12.30 -4.74 7.64
CA TYR A 36 -12.16 -4.75 9.10
C TYR A 36 -12.72 -3.49 9.80
N GLY A 37 -12.94 -2.39 9.08
CA GLY A 37 -13.42 -1.12 9.66
C GLY A 37 -12.47 -0.53 10.70
N CYS A 38 -11.17 -0.75 10.54
CA CYS A 38 -10.14 -0.51 11.55
C CYS A 38 -9.62 0.94 11.58
N TYR A 39 -9.80 1.72 10.52
CA TYR A 39 -9.38 3.12 10.46
C TYR A 39 -10.49 4.05 10.93
N THR A 40 -10.24 4.77 12.03
CA THR A 40 -11.08 5.88 12.54
C THR A 40 -10.61 7.20 11.96
N SER A 41 -10.72 7.38 10.64
CA SER A 41 -10.34 8.63 10.00
C SER A 41 -11.34 9.05 8.93
N ALA A 42 -11.88 10.26 9.10
CA ALA A 42 -12.76 10.88 8.12
C ALA A 42 -12.17 10.90 6.70
N ARG A 43 -10.83 10.94 6.56
CA ARG A 43 -10.19 10.89 5.25
C ARG A 43 -10.31 9.53 4.58
N ILE A 44 -10.21 8.45 5.36
CA ILE A 44 -10.46 7.09 4.89
C ILE A 44 -11.95 6.95 4.55
N ASP A 45 -12.85 7.44 5.40
CA ASP A 45 -14.30 7.38 5.16
C ASP A 45 -14.68 8.05 3.82
N VAL A 46 -14.21 9.28 3.59
CA VAL A 46 -14.47 9.99 2.32
C VAL A 46 -13.90 9.22 1.12
N ALA A 47 -12.74 8.59 1.27
CA ALA A 47 -12.16 7.77 0.21
C ALA A 47 -12.95 6.47 -0.05
N MET A 48 -13.50 5.86 1.00
CA MET A 48 -14.39 4.70 0.88
C MET A 48 -15.70 5.07 0.18
N GLU A 49 -16.28 6.22 0.54
CA GLU A 49 -17.50 6.74 -0.10
C GLU A 49 -17.27 7.04 -1.60
N ALA A 50 -16.06 7.44 -1.97
CA ALA A 50 -15.66 7.69 -3.35
C ALA A 50 -15.41 6.41 -4.18
N GLY A 51 -15.40 5.21 -3.56
CA GLY A 51 -15.20 3.93 -4.22
C GLY A 51 -13.89 3.87 -5.01
N GLU A 52 -13.96 3.57 -6.32
CA GLU A 52 -12.77 3.53 -7.19
C GLU A 52 -12.02 4.86 -7.27
N GLN A 53 -12.71 5.99 -7.06
CA GLN A 53 -12.08 7.31 -7.02
C GLN A 53 -11.37 7.60 -5.70
N GLY A 54 -11.59 6.80 -4.65
CA GLY A 54 -10.93 6.93 -3.35
C GLY A 54 -9.41 6.83 -3.42
N VAL A 55 -8.89 6.08 -4.41
CA VAL A 55 -7.45 5.97 -4.65
C VAL A 55 -6.84 7.31 -5.08
N ASN A 56 -7.61 8.20 -5.73
CA ASN A 56 -7.17 9.53 -6.13
C ASN A 56 -7.20 10.55 -4.97
N LEU A 57 -7.84 10.21 -3.85
CA LEU A 57 -7.89 11.04 -2.64
C LEU A 57 -6.71 10.76 -1.69
N MET A 58 -5.65 10.18 -2.24
CA MET A 58 -4.44 9.80 -1.52
C MET A 58 -3.90 10.98 -0.68
N PRO A 59 -3.75 10.81 0.65
CA PRO A 59 -3.13 11.80 1.51
C PRO A 59 -1.63 11.99 1.21
N ASN A 60 -1.06 13.05 1.80
CA ASN A 60 0.38 13.16 1.90
C ASN A 60 0.94 12.00 2.74
N ARG A 61 2.15 11.53 2.40
CA ARG A 61 2.87 10.45 3.10
C ARG A 61 2.85 10.59 4.63
N PHE A 62 3.02 11.80 5.16
CA PHE A 62 2.98 12.04 6.60
C PHE A 62 1.64 11.64 7.24
N ILE A 63 0.52 11.92 6.56
CA ILE A 63 -0.81 11.56 7.03
C ILE A 63 -1.01 10.05 6.93
N ILE A 64 -0.52 9.41 5.86
CA ILE A 64 -0.57 7.94 5.72
C ILE A 64 0.15 7.26 6.89
N ASP A 65 1.36 7.73 7.22
CA ASP A 65 2.17 7.23 8.33
C ASP A 65 1.44 7.37 9.68
N THR A 66 0.81 8.53 9.90
CA THR A 66 -0.01 8.79 11.09
C THR A 66 -1.20 7.82 11.17
N LEU A 67 -1.92 7.61 10.06
CA LEU A 67 -3.07 6.71 10.00
C LEU A 67 -2.67 5.26 10.27
N ASN A 68 -1.55 4.83 9.70
CA ASN A 68 -1.02 3.50 9.94
C ASN A 68 -0.63 3.32 11.40
N SER A 69 0.05 4.30 12.01
CA SER A 69 0.42 4.23 13.42
C SER A 69 -0.77 3.97 14.35
N SER A 70 -1.92 4.59 14.08
CA SER A 70 -3.15 4.40 14.87
C SER A 70 -3.85 3.05 14.64
N VAL A 71 -3.63 2.39 13.49
CA VAL A 71 -4.31 1.13 13.17
C VAL A 71 -3.53 -0.09 13.67
N LEU A 72 -2.20 0.00 13.82
CA LEU A 72 -1.33 -1.13 14.20
C LEU A 72 -1.73 -1.81 15.51
N GLU A 73 -2.36 -1.08 16.43
CA GLU A 73 -2.83 -1.60 17.73
C GLU A 73 -4.21 -2.27 17.69
N HIS A 74 -5.03 -1.99 16.67
CA HIS A 74 -6.40 -2.48 16.54
C HIS A 74 -6.60 -3.47 15.38
N LEU A 75 -5.63 -3.56 14.48
CA LEU A 75 -5.71 -4.41 13.31
C LEU A 75 -5.43 -5.89 13.67
N PRO A 76 -6.23 -6.85 13.18
CA PRO A 76 -5.91 -8.26 13.32
C PRO A 76 -4.62 -8.62 12.55
N GLN A 77 -3.96 -9.69 12.98
CA GLN A 77 -2.66 -10.09 12.43
C GLN A 77 -2.67 -10.30 10.91
N ASP A 78 -3.77 -10.79 10.36
CA ASP A 78 -3.97 -10.95 8.90
C ASP A 78 -3.91 -9.60 8.15
N GLY A 79 -4.57 -8.56 8.69
CA GLY A 79 -4.52 -7.21 8.12
C GLY A 79 -3.14 -6.58 8.31
N LEU A 80 -2.52 -6.85 9.46
CA LEU A 80 -1.18 -6.35 9.79
C LEU A 80 -0.13 -6.89 8.82
N GLU A 81 -0.17 -8.18 8.49
CA GLU A 81 0.72 -8.82 7.52
C GLU A 81 0.57 -8.20 6.12
N LYS A 82 -0.67 -7.95 5.68
CA LYS A 82 -0.95 -7.27 4.41
C LYS A 82 -0.35 -5.86 4.38
N LEU A 83 -0.55 -5.09 5.45
CA LEU A 83 0.00 -3.73 5.57
C LEU A 83 1.54 -3.76 5.64
N ASN A 84 2.10 -4.70 6.39
CA ASN A 84 3.55 -4.84 6.60
C ASN A 84 4.29 -5.14 5.29
N ARG A 85 3.65 -5.79 4.32
CA ARG A 85 4.22 -6.02 2.98
C ARG A 85 4.61 -4.73 2.25
N PHE A 86 3.94 -3.62 2.55
CA PHE A 86 4.23 -2.31 1.97
C PHE A 86 5.13 -1.45 2.85
N LEU A 87 5.18 -1.72 4.17
CA LEU A 87 5.96 -0.94 5.14
C LEU A 87 7.35 -1.54 5.43
N CYS A 88 7.53 -2.85 5.25
CA CYS A 88 8.77 -3.56 5.55
C CYS A 88 9.57 -3.78 4.25
N HIS A 89 10.69 -3.09 4.08
CA HIS A 89 11.56 -3.18 2.89
C HIS A 89 12.72 -4.17 3.07
N ASP A 90 12.61 -5.16 3.97
CA ASP A 90 13.64 -6.19 4.15
C ASP A 90 13.27 -7.47 3.35
N GLY A 91 13.81 -7.59 2.13
CA GLY A 91 13.79 -8.82 1.33
C GLY A 91 12.83 -8.82 0.12
N PRO A 92 13.20 -9.48 -0.99
CA PRO A 92 13.03 -8.96 -2.35
C PRO A 92 11.58 -8.83 -2.83
N PRO A 93 11.32 -7.86 -3.73
CA PRO A 93 10.02 -7.70 -4.37
C PRO A 93 9.69 -8.98 -5.14
N SER A 94 8.62 -9.67 -4.72
CA SER A 94 7.94 -10.61 -5.61
C SER A 94 7.60 -9.84 -6.89
N PRO A 95 8.10 -10.25 -8.06
CA PRO A 95 7.94 -9.47 -9.28
C PRO A 95 6.44 -9.30 -9.59
N PRO A 96 6.02 -8.12 -10.08
CA PRO A 96 4.64 -7.91 -10.50
C PRO A 96 4.30 -8.95 -11.56
N ALA A 97 3.12 -9.54 -11.43
CA ALA A 97 2.60 -10.54 -12.35
C ALA A 97 2.87 -10.09 -13.80
N LYS A 98 3.74 -10.82 -14.48
CA LYS A 98 4.04 -10.60 -15.90
C LYS A 98 2.73 -10.78 -16.67
N ARG A 99 2.08 -9.68 -17.06
CA ARG A 99 1.21 -9.70 -18.25
C ARG A 99 2.15 -9.95 -19.43
N SER A 100 2.31 -11.23 -19.74
CA SER A 100 2.91 -11.72 -20.97
C SER A 100 2.06 -11.23 -22.14
N HIS A 101 2.34 -10.04 -22.64
CA HIS A 101 2.06 -9.71 -24.03
C HIS A 101 3.37 -9.95 -24.78
N ARG A 102 3.44 -11.13 -25.41
CA ARG A 102 4.54 -11.50 -26.28
C ARG A 102 4.72 -10.45 -27.38
N PRO A 103 5.95 -9.99 -27.65
CA PRO A 103 6.26 -9.23 -28.85
C PRO A 103 6.61 -10.20 -29.98
N ASN A 104 5.98 -10.07 -31.15
CA ASN A 104 6.59 -10.51 -32.42
C ASN A 104 6.91 -9.23 -33.19
N PHE A 105 8.16 -8.73 -33.16
CA PHE A 105 9.23 -9.08 -34.10
C PHE A 105 8.75 -9.20 -35.55
N LEU A 106 8.93 -8.14 -36.34
CA LEU A 106 10.04 -8.03 -37.31
C LEU A 106 9.92 -6.72 -38.10
N LYS A 107 10.86 -5.79 -37.90
CA LYS A 107 11.21 -4.75 -38.87
C LYS A 107 12.42 -5.23 -39.67
N ARG A 108 12.34 -5.30 -41.00
CA ARG A 108 13.36 -4.77 -41.94
C ARG A 108 12.90 -4.88 -43.40
N SER A 109 12.85 -3.75 -44.10
CA SER A 109 12.93 -3.67 -45.57
C SER A 109 14.34 -4.01 -46.07
N ALA A 110 14.48 -4.53 -47.28
CA ALA A 110 15.44 -4.07 -48.30
C ALA A 110 15.29 -4.84 -49.63
N MET A 111 15.55 -4.10 -50.70
CA MET A 111 15.56 -4.43 -52.12
C MET A 111 16.47 -5.61 -52.51
N ALA A 112 16.05 -6.35 -53.54
CA ALA A 112 16.91 -6.86 -54.60
C ALA A 112 16.06 -6.99 -55.88
#